data_AF-A0A0M9EF20-F1
#
_entry.id   AF-A0A0M9EF20-F1
#
_cell.length_a   1.000
_cell.length_b   1.000
_cell.length_c   1.000
_cell.angle_alpha   90.00
_cell.angle_beta   90.00
_cell.angle_gamma   90.00
#
_symmetry.space_group_name_H-M   'P 1'
#
loop_
_entity.id
_entity.type
_entity.pdbx_description
1 polymer ?
#
loop_
_entity_poly.entity_id
_entity_poly.type
_entity_poly.pdbx_seq_one_letter_code
_entity_poly.pdbx_strand_id
1 'polypeptide(L)'
;MFVLDSIGFVNTGLPLIVLGVLAMLIPRFVVDHETRSHHKVMLGIAVSAVILFGVGYGISVVLTNARGVHAMTLGSRPELGTALWMHSRLSLMAAIVWAPILGLVWFGQAQGVEARRGQEMAQEGQ
;
A
#
# COMPACT_ATOMS: atom_id res chain seq x y z
N MET A 1 -13.24 7.25 32.12
CA MET A 1 -13.42 8.16 30.97
C MET A 1 -12.56 7.63 29.84
N PHE A 2 -13.15 6.92 28.87
CA PHE A 2 -12.43 6.46 27.69
C PHE A 2 -12.11 7.68 26.84
N VAL A 3 -10.91 8.22 26.97
CA VAL A 3 -10.38 9.16 25.99
C VAL A 3 -10.07 8.32 24.76
N LEU A 4 -11.07 8.14 23.89
CA LEU A 4 -10.82 7.85 22.50
C LEU A 4 -10.04 9.06 21.99
N ASP A 5 -8.71 9.00 22.01
CA ASP A 5 -7.87 9.87 21.18
C ASP A 5 -8.45 9.76 19.78
N SER A 6 -9.22 10.77 19.38
CA SER A 6 -10.36 10.55 18.49
C SER A 6 -9.88 9.95 17.18
N ILE A 7 -10.43 8.80 16.78
CA ILE A 7 -10.32 8.33 15.39
C ILE A 7 -10.88 9.48 14.54
N GLY A 8 -9.97 10.21 13.93
CA GLY A 8 -10.22 11.51 13.35
C GLY A 8 -9.86 11.48 11.89
N PHE A 9 -10.44 12.42 11.15
CA PHE A 9 -10.17 12.52 9.73
C PHE A 9 -8.67 12.63 9.44
N VAL A 10 -7.93 13.47 10.17
CA VAL A 10 -6.50 13.72 9.91
C VAL A 10 -5.60 12.54 10.28
N ASN A 11 -5.97 11.72 11.27
CA ASN A 11 -5.07 10.70 11.83
C ASN A 11 -5.30 9.28 11.30
N THR A 12 -6.48 9.03 10.76
CA THR A 12 -6.91 7.72 10.30
C THR A 12 -7.48 7.84 8.90
N GLY A 13 -8.46 8.73 8.70
CA GLY A 13 -9.11 8.93 7.40
C GLY A 13 -8.12 9.30 6.30
N LEU A 14 -7.35 10.37 6.49
CA LEU A 14 -6.40 10.91 5.52
C LEU A 14 -5.29 9.90 5.18
N PRO A 15 -4.59 9.26 6.14
CA PRO A 15 -3.68 8.16 5.86
C PRO A 15 -4.27 7.04 4.99
N LEU A 16 -5.49 6.59 5.30
CA LEU A 16 -6.13 5.50 4.57
C LEU A 16 -6.55 5.94 3.16
N ILE A 17 -7.01 7.18 3.00
CA ILE A 17 -7.29 7.77 1.67
C ILE A 17 -6.02 7.82 0.84
N VAL A 18 -4.91 8.32 1.42
CA VAL A 18 -3.61 8.38 0.74
C VAL A 18 -3.18 6.98 0.28
N LEU A 19 -3.23 5.99 1.17
CA LEU A 19 -2.88 4.60 0.84
C LEU A 19 -3.81 4.01 -0.24
N GLY A 20 -5.12 4.29 -0.17
CA GLY A 20 -6.09 3.82 -1.16
C GLY A 20 -5.87 4.44 -2.55
N VAL A 21 -5.60 5.75 -2.62
CA VAL A 21 -5.26 6.44 -3.88
C VAL A 21 -3.95 5.89 -4.45
N LEU A 22 -2.92 5.77 -3.60
CA LEU A 22 -1.64 5.21 -4.02
C LEU A 22 -1.76 3.76 -4.50
N ALA A 23 -2.65 2.95 -3.92
CA ALA A 23 -2.90 1.59 -4.37
C ALA A 23 -3.47 1.52 -5.79
N MET A 24 -4.17 2.55 -6.24
CA MET A 24 -4.62 2.65 -7.64
C MET A 24 -3.53 3.20 -8.56
N LEU A 25 -2.71 4.13 -8.08
CA LEU A 25 -1.74 4.84 -8.91
C LEU A 25 -0.42 4.08 -9.08
N ILE A 26 0.17 3.57 -8.00
CA ILE A 26 1.49 2.93 -8.03
C ILE A 26 1.56 1.81 -9.07
N PRO A 27 0.61 0.86 -9.16
CA PRO A 27 0.68 -0.21 -10.15
C PRO A 27 0.71 0.28 -11.59
N ARG A 28 0.13 1.45 -11.89
CA ARG A 28 0.13 2.03 -13.25
C ARG A 28 1.52 2.51 -13.68
N PHE A 29 2.38 2.86 -12.73
CA PHE A 29 3.75 3.29 -13.00
C PHE A 29 4.74 2.13 -12.91
N VAL A 30 4.44 1.11 -12.10
CA VAL A 30 5.33 -0.04 -11.87
C VAL A 30 5.09 -1.17 -12.89
N VAL A 31 3.83 -1.43 -13.24
CA VAL A 31 3.47 -2.47 -14.22
C VAL A 31 3.55 -1.88 -15.61
N ASP A 32 4.44 -2.44 -16.44
CA ASP A 32 4.52 -2.13 -17.86
C ASP A 32 3.18 -2.43 -18.55
N HIS A 33 2.57 -1.42 -19.18
CA HIS A 33 1.27 -1.53 -19.84
C HIS A 33 1.31 -2.49 -21.04
N GLU A 34 2.45 -2.63 -21.70
CA GLU A 34 2.60 -3.49 -22.88
C GLU A 34 2.90 -4.94 -22.51
N THR A 35 3.04 -5.26 -21.22
CA THR A 35 3.39 -6.61 -20.79
C THR A 35 2.36 -7.64 -21.25
N ARG A 36 2.87 -8.74 -21.81
CA ARG A 36 2.10 -9.95 -22.15
C ARG A 36 2.38 -11.10 -21.18
N SER A 37 3.02 -10.82 -20.05
CA SER A 37 3.42 -11.83 -19.07
C SER A 37 2.73 -11.59 -17.72
N HIS A 38 1.97 -12.60 -17.26
CA HIS A 38 1.40 -12.63 -15.92
C HIS A 38 2.45 -12.51 -14.82
N HIS A 39 3.64 -13.09 -15.02
CA HIS A 39 4.72 -13.00 -14.05
C HIS A 39 5.19 -11.54 -13.86
N LYS A 40 5.32 -10.78 -14.95
CA LYS A 40 5.69 -9.36 -14.87
C LYS A 40 4.61 -8.53 -14.17
N VAL A 41 3.32 -8.81 -14.44
CA VAL A 41 2.21 -8.16 -13.73
C VAL A 41 2.25 -8.49 -12.23
N MET A 42 2.40 -9.76 -11.88
CA MET A 42 2.49 -10.21 -10.48
C MET A 42 3.65 -9.54 -9.75
N LEU A 43 4.83 -9.49 -10.37
CA LEU A 43 6.01 -8.83 -9.81
C LEU A 43 5.75 -7.34 -9.58
N GLY A 44 5.15 -6.64 -10.54
CA GLY A 44 4.83 -5.23 -10.40
C GLY A 44 3.80 -4.94 -9.30
N ILE A 45 2.82 -5.83 -9.10
CA ILE A 45 1.88 -5.76 -7.99
C ILE A 45 2.56 -6.03 -6.65
N ALA A 46 3.46 -7.02 -6.59
CA ALA A 46 4.25 -7.30 -5.39
C ALA A 46 5.14 -6.10 -4.99
N VAL A 47 5.81 -5.48 -5.97
CA VAL A 47 6.59 -4.25 -5.75
C VAL A 47 5.68 -3.12 -5.27
N SER A 48 4.48 -2.97 -5.85
CA SER A 48 3.49 -1.96 -5.41
C SER A 48 3.06 -2.17 -3.96
N ALA A 49 2.85 -3.43 -3.55
CA ALA A 49 2.52 -3.77 -2.16
C ALA A 49 3.66 -3.44 -1.19
N VAL A 50 4.92 -3.68 -1.57
CA VAL A 50 6.10 -3.30 -0.77
C VAL A 50 6.19 -1.78 -0.62
N ILE A 51 5.95 -1.02 -1.69
CA ILE A 51 5.94 0.46 -1.63
C ILE A 51 4.83 0.94 -0.69
N LEU A 52 3.62 0.41 -0.80
CA LEU A 52 2.49 0.79 0.06
C LEU A 52 2.76 0.47 1.54
N PHE A 53 3.37 -0.69 1.80
CA PHE A 53 3.83 -1.02 3.15
C PHE A 53 4.86 -0.01 3.66
N GLY A 54 5.83 0.38 2.84
CA GLY A 54 6.81 1.41 3.19
C GLY A 54 6.17 2.78 3.46
N VAL A 55 5.20 3.19 2.65
CA VAL A 55 4.44 4.44 2.85
C VAL A 55 3.61 4.38 4.14
N GLY A 56 2.90 3.28 4.39
CA GLY A 56 2.13 3.09 5.62
C GLY A 56 3.01 3.11 6.87
N TYR A 57 4.20 2.53 6.78
CA TYR A 57 5.22 2.57 7.82
C TYR A 57 5.66 4.02 8.08
N GLY A 58 6.03 4.76 7.03
CA GLY A 58 6.44 6.16 7.12
C GLY A 58 5.37 7.05 7.73
N ILE A 59 4.10 6.89 7.30
CA ILE A 59 2.97 7.61 7.89
C ILE A 59 2.82 7.30 9.38
N SER A 60 2.96 6.03 9.77
CA SER A 60 2.91 5.63 11.18
C SER A 60 4.01 6.32 12.00
N VAL A 61 5.26 6.33 11.50
CA VAL A 61 6.38 7.02 12.15
C VAL A 61 6.11 8.51 12.29
N VAL A 62 5.68 9.18 11.21
CA VAL A 62 5.42 10.63 11.21
C VAL A 62 4.30 10.97 12.19
N LEU A 63 3.18 10.25 12.16
CA LEU A 63 2.06 10.50 13.07
C LEU A 63 2.44 10.25 14.52
N THR A 64 3.20 9.19 14.81
CA THR A 64 3.69 8.91 16.17
C THR A 64 4.65 9.99 16.65
N ASN A 65 5.56 10.50 15.81
CA ASN A 65 6.47 11.58 16.21
C ASN A 65 5.76 12.92 16.37
N ALA A 66 4.84 13.27 15.46
CA ALA A 66 4.06 14.50 15.52
C ALA A 66 3.16 14.56 16.77
N ARG A 67 2.65 13.40 17.22
CA ARG A 67 1.85 13.26 18.45
C ARG A 67 2.72 13.06 19.70
N GLY A 68 3.89 12.45 19.52
CA GLY A 68 4.84 12.03 20.54
C GLY A 68 5.54 13.16 21.30
N VAL A 69 5.38 14.43 20.87
CA VAL A 69 5.76 15.59 21.69
C VAL A 69 5.07 15.58 23.07
N HIS A 70 3.91 14.92 23.20
CA HIS A 70 3.22 14.77 24.49
C HIS A 70 3.64 13.53 25.30
N ALA A 71 4.30 12.53 24.70
CA ALA A 71 4.73 11.28 25.36
C ALA A 71 6.23 11.25 25.71
N MET A 72 7.04 12.13 25.11
CA MET A 72 8.46 12.30 25.46
C MET A 72 8.68 12.86 26.88
N THR A 73 7.62 13.17 27.62
CA THR A 73 7.64 13.56 29.04
C THR A 73 7.85 12.38 30.01
N LEU A 74 7.80 11.12 29.53
CA LEU A 74 7.92 9.90 30.36
C LEU A 74 9.25 9.13 30.24
N GLY A 75 10.26 9.68 29.54
CA GLY A 75 11.67 9.30 29.73
C GLY A 75 12.14 7.95 29.15
N SER A 76 11.28 7.10 28.61
CA SER A 76 11.67 5.80 28.02
C SER A 76 11.62 5.83 26.49
N ARG A 77 12.79 5.84 25.85
CA ARG A 77 12.90 5.58 24.40
C ARG A 77 12.59 4.10 24.18
N PRO A 78 11.58 3.74 23.38
CA PRO A 78 11.33 2.34 23.06
C PRO A 78 12.58 1.75 22.39
N GLU A 79 12.90 0.50 22.71
CA GLU A 79 13.96 -0.23 22.00
C GLU A 79 13.68 -0.23 20.50
N LEU A 80 14.74 -0.16 19.69
CA LEU A 80 14.63 -0.12 18.22
C LEU A 80 13.74 -1.25 17.69
N GLY A 81 13.86 -2.46 18.24
CA GLY A 81 13.03 -3.61 17.87
C GLY A 81 11.54 -3.39 18.13
N THR A 82 11.17 -2.82 19.28
CA THR A 82 9.77 -2.53 19.64
C THR A 82 9.17 -1.47 18.74
N ALA A 83 9.93 -0.42 18.42
CA ALA A 83 9.49 0.64 17.51
C ALA A 83 9.28 0.10 16.08
N LEU A 84 10.25 -0.67 15.56
CA LEU A 84 10.15 -1.32 14.25
C LEU A 84 8.91 -2.23 14.16
N TRP A 85 8.69 -3.07 15.18
CA TRP A 85 7.55 -3.98 15.23
C TRP A 85 6.22 -3.24 15.24
N MET A 86 6.10 -2.21 16.09
CA MET A 86 4.89 -1.40 16.21
C MET A 86 4.51 -0.74 14.88
N HIS A 87 5.43 -0.04 14.24
CA HIS A 87 5.18 0.66 12.98
C HIS A 87 4.90 -0.30 11.82
N SER A 88 5.60 -1.44 11.79
CA SER A 88 5.34 -2.50 10.80
C SER A 88 3.94 -3.08 10.95
N ARG A 89 3.53 -3.38 12.19
CA ARG A 89 2.17 -3.88 12.49
C ARG A 89 1.11 -2.87 12.09
N LEU A 90 1.29 -1.58 12.39
CA LEU A 90 0.35 -0.52 12.01
C LEU A 90 0.23 -0.39 10.50
N SER A 91 1.35 -0.46 9.77
CA SER A 91 1.35 -0.45 8.30
C SER A 91 0.61 -1.67 7.71
N LEU A 92 0.85 -2.86 8.26
CA LEU A 92 0.16 -4.09 7.86
C LEU A 92 -1.34 -4.05 8.15
N MET A 93 -1.77 -3.48 9.27
CA MET A 93 -3.20 -3.32 9.56
C MET A 93 -3.89 -2.41 8.53
N ALA A 94 -3.20 -1.39 8.02
CA ALA A 94 -3.72 -0.55 6.94
C ALA A 94 -3.89 -1.29 5.61
N ALA A 95 -3.30 -2.48 5.46
CA ALA A 95 -3.49 -3.33 4.27
C ALA A 95 -4.94 -3.76 4.07
N ILE A 96 -5.77 -3.75 5.11
CA ILE A 96 -7.21 -3.99 4.96
C ILE A 96 -7.88 -3.02 3.97
N VAL A 97 -7.32 -1.82 3.81
CA VAL A 97 -7.83 -0.83 2.86
C VAL A 97 -7.22 -0.99 1.47
N TRP A 98 -5.89 -1.09 1.38
CA TRP A 98 -5.22 -1.06 0.07
C TRP A 98 -5.11 -2.43 -0.60
N ALA A 99 -5.10 -3.55 0.13
CA ALA A 99 -4.92 -4.88 -0.46
C ALA A 99 -6.11 -5.28 -1.36
N PRO A 100 -7.39 -5.06 -0.99
CA PRO A 100 -8.51 -5.31 -1.90
C PRO A 100 -8.44 -4.47 -3.17
N ILE A 101 -8.02 -3.20 -3.06
CA ILE A 101 -7.86 -2.30 -4.20
C ILE A 101 -6.76 -2.82 -5.13
N LEU A 102 -5.59 -3.19 -4.59
CA LEU A 102 -4.53 -3.84 -5.38
C LEU A 102 -5.01 -5.12 -6.04
N GLY A 103 -5.83 -5.93 -5.36
CA GLY A 103 -6.40 -7.15 -5.92
C GLY A 103 -7.25 -6.86 -7.17
N LEU A 104 -8.09 -5.82 -7.12
CA LEU A 104 -8.88 -5.38 -8.28
C LEU A 104 -8.00 -4.83 -9.41
N VAL A 105 -6.97 -4.05 -9.07
CA VAL A 105 -6.02 -3.50 -10.05
C VAL A 105 -5.23 -4.63 -10.72
N TRP A 106 -4.73 -5.59 -9.95
CA TRP A 106 -4.07 -6.79 -10.46
C TRP A 106 -4.99 -7.57 -11.40
N PHE A 107 -6.24 -7.79 -11.00
CA PHE A 107 -7.20 -8.53 -11.80
C PHE A 107 -7.45 -7.85 -13.16
N GLY A 108 -7.65 -6.52 -13.17
CA GLY A 108 -7.80 -5.77 -14.42
C GLY A 108 -6.56 -5.84 -15.32
N GLN A 109 -5.36 -5.77 -14.73
CA GLN A 109 -4.11 -5.90 -15.50
C GLN A 109 -3.91 -7.32 -16.05
N ALA A 110 -4.28 -8.34 -15.29
CA ALA A 110 -4.21 -9.74 -15.71
C ALA A 110 -5.18 -10.02 -16.88
N GLN A 111 -6.39 -9.45 -16.86
CA GLN A 111 -7.31 -9.49 -18.00
C GLN A 111 -6.72 -8.78 -19.24
N GLY A 112 -6.04 -7.65 -19.04
CA GLY A 112 -5.36 -6.93 -20.12
C GLY A 112 -4.26 -7.76 -20.81
N VAL A 113 -3.55 -8.61 -20.07
CA VAL A 113 -2.55 -9.54 -20.64
C VAL A 113 -3.21 -10.53 -21.59
N GLU A 114 -4.33 -11.14 -21.20
CA GLU A 114 -5.05 -12.11 -22.04
C GLU A 114 -5.66 -11.44 -23.28
N ALA A 115 -6.19 -10.22 -23.15
CA ALA A 115 -6.68 -9.46 -24.29
C ALA A 115 -5.59 -9.22 -25.35
N ARG A 116 -4.38 -8.84 -24.92
CA ARG A 116 -3.23 -8.61 -25.82
C ARG A 116 -2.75 -9.90 -26.50
N ARG A 117 -2.72 -11.01 -25.76
CA ARG A 117 -2.39 -12.33 -26.33
C ARG A 117 -3.43 -12.77 -27.37
N GLY A 118 -4.71 -12.53 -27.10
CA GLY A 118 -5.80 -12.79 -28.04
C GLY A 118 -5.66 -12.02 -29.35
N GLN A 119 -5.28 -10.74 -29.27
CA GLN A 119 -5.04 -9.89 -30.44
C GLN A 119 -3.85 -10.37 -31.28
N GLU A 120 -2.77 -10.82 -30.64
CA GLU A 120 -1.58 -11.34 -31.32
C GLU A 120 -1.89 -12.60 -32.12
N MET A 121 -2.59 -13.58 -31.52
CA MET A 121 -2.98 -14.81 -32.24
C MET A 121 -3.89 -14.52 -33.45
N ALA A 122 -4.76 -13.51 -33.34
CA ALA A 122 -5.62 -13.11 -34.45
C ALA A 122 -4.84 -12.44 -35.60
N GLN A 123 -3.72 -11.79 -35.30
CA GLN A 123 -2.83 -11.18 -36.30
C GLN A 123 -1.92 -12.22 -36.96
N GLU A 124 -1.47 -13.24 -36.22
CA GLU A 124 -0.62 -14.32 -36.76
C GLU A 124 -1.41 -15.34 -37.61
N GLY A 125 -2.72 -15.41 -37.46
CA GLY A 125 -3.60 -16.30 -38.24
C GLY A 125 -4.06 -15.73 -39.59
N GLN A 126 -3.67 -14.51 -39.95
CA GLN A 126 -3.94 -13.84 -41.24
C GLN A 126 -2.71 -13.88 -42.14
#